data_AF-A0A7X5Y729-F1
#
_entry.id   AF-A0A7X5Y729-F1
#
_cell.length_a   1.000
_cell.length_b   1.000
_cell.length_c   1.000
_cell.angle_alpha   90.00
_cell.angle_beta   90.00
_cell.angle_gamma   90.00
#
_symmetry.space_group_name_H-M   'P 1'
#
loop_
_entity.id
_entity.type
_entity.pdbx_description
1 polymer ?
#
loop_
_entity_poly.entity_id
_entity_poly.type
_entity_poly.pdbx_seq_one_letter_code
_entity_poly.pdbx_strand_id
1 'polypeptide(L)'
;MKARQHPSEPARLAALRAYDVLDTPRESDFDEIVLLASRICEVPISVVNLIDEDRQWFKAETGLGVRETPLETSLCAHVILENDFVEIPDTLADARMSDNPLCLADPGLRFYAGALLKSKGGYPIGTLCVLDNQPRTLSALQREALQVLANQVVTQLDLRAVIANEKVLRSEIDHRVKNSLQSVGAFVSLERSAADDEDTRASLGRVERQIRTVAALHDHLGYAGNEEAIGLGPYLSQVVDLLNSTVLNDISVEGGFEDRQVTPREASLVATIINELVANATKHSFEQSSGTISLTGQRMANSVYRITSGDDAAPRAPQESKSSKRDGLGLRILAATVRQLGGSMTVTNDEQGYSTQIDLRFAGA
;
A
#
# COMPACT_ATOMS: atom_id res chain seq x y z
N MET A 1 25.39 -27.78 24.84
CA MET A 1 25.12 -26.87 25.98
C MET A 1 23.97 -25.91 25.61
N LYS A 2 23.06 -25.56 26.54
CA LYS A 2 22.00 -24.55 26.28
C LYS A 2 22.53 -23.15 26.63
N ALA A 3 22.37 -22.20 25.72
CA ALA A 3 22.75 -20.81 25.98
C ALA A 3 21.99 -20.24 27.18
N ARG A 4 22.63 -19.33 27.93
CA ARG A 4 21.93 -18.57 28.98
C ARG A 4 20.88 -17.67 28.32
N GLN A 5 19.82 -17.35 29.04
CA GLN A 5 18.83 -16.37 28.59
C GLN A 5 19.30 -14.94 28.90
N HIS A 6 18.86 -13.98 28.11
CA HIS A 6 19.12 -12.57 28.38
C HIS A 6 18.40 -12.13 29.67
N PRO A 7 19.00 -11.29 30.54
CA PRO A 7 18.36 -10.85 31.79
C PRO A 7 16.97 -10.21 31.60
N SER A 8 16.74 -9.60 30.44
CA SER A 8 15.47 -9.00 30.02
C SER A 8 14.85 -9.72 28.82
N GLU A 9 14.86 -11.06 28.81
CA GLU A 9 14.39 -11.89 27.69
C GLU A 9 12.97 -11.52 27.19
N PRO A 10 11.96 -11.28 28.05
CA PRO A 10 10.63 -10.88 27.56
C PRO A 10 10.63 -9.57 26.77
N ALA A 11 11.45 -8.59 27.20
CA ALA A 11 11.57 -7.30 26.50
C ALA A 11 12.35 -7.45 25.18
N ARG A 12 13.37 -8.30 25.15
CA ARG A 12 14.13 -8.64 23.95
C ARG A 12 13.24 -9.28 22.89
N LEU A 13 12.45 -10.29 23.27
CA LEU A 13 11.49 -10.95 22.40
C LEU A 13 10.40 -10.00 21.91
N ALA A 14 9.88 -9.13 22.79
CA ALA A 14 8.94 -8.08 22.38
C ALA A 14 9.56 -7.13 21.35
N ALA A 15 10.83 -6.74 21.53
CA ALA A 15 11.55 -5.90 20.58
C ALA A 15 11.75 -6.59 19.21
N LEU A 16 12.06 -7.90 19.19
CA LEU A 16 12.13 -8.67 17.94
C LEU A 16 10.76 -8.77 17.26
N ARG A 17 9.71 -9.12 18.00
CA ARG A 17 8.35 -9.28 17.48
C ARG A 17 7.78 -7.96 16.94
N ALA A 18 8.20 -6.82 17.46
CA ALA A 18 7.79 -5.49 16.96
C ALA A 18 8.25 -5.21 15.53
N TYR A 19 9.25 -5.92 15.01
CA TYR A 19 9.66 -5.81 13.59
C TYR A 19 8.77 -6.61 12.64
N ASP A 20 7.90 -7.50 13.14
CA ASP A 20 7.03 -8.38 12.36
C ASP A 20 7.75 -9.06 11.18
N VAL A 21 8.97 -9.52 11.45
CA VAL A 21 9.92 -9.99 10.42
C VAL A 21 10.07 -11.52 10.41
N LEU A 22 9.73 -12.19 11.51
CA LEU A 22 9.79 -13.65 11.59
C LEU A 22 8.76 -14.28 10.64
N ASP A 23 9.09 -15.45 10.10
CA ASP A 23 8.24 -16.22 9.16
C ASP A 23 7.85 -15.49 7.86
N THR A 24 8.57 -14.42 7.53
CA THR A 24 8.35 -13.67 6.30
C THR A 24 9.13 -14.26 5.12
N PRO A 25 8.71 -14.00 3.87
CA PRO A 25 9.46 -14.38 2.68
C PRO A 25 10.89 -13.80 2.67
N ARG A 26 11.72 -14.34 1.76
CA ARG A 26 13.02 -13.72 1.45
C ARG A 26 12.81 -12.35 0.85
N GLU A 27 13.69 -11.42 1.19
CA GLU A 27 13.70 -10.04 0.73
C GLU A 27 15.11 -9.77 0.20
N SER A 28 15.22 -9.27 -1.04
CA SER A 28 16.50 -9.08 -1.76
C SER A 28 17.50 -8.27 -0.95
N ASP A 29 17.02 -7.25 -0.25
CA ASP A 29 17.84 -6.33 0.53
C ASP A 29 18.64 -7.03 1.63
N PHE A 30 18.10 -8.11 2.23
CA PHE A 30 18.84 -8.92 3.21
C PHE A 30 19.72 -9.98 2.54
N ASP A 31 19.26 -10.55 1.43
CA ASP A 31 20.00 -11.55 0.65
C ASP A 31 21.31 -10.96 0.07
N GLU A 32 21.27 -9.72 -0.39
CA GLU A 32 22.46 -9.00 -0.87
C GLU A 32 23.48 -8.75 0.24
N ILE A 33 23.01 -8.44 1.46
CA ILE A 33 23.89 -8.22 2.61
C ILE A 33 24.63 -9.50 2.99
N VAL A 34 23.94 -10.64 3.09
CA VAL A 34 24.61 -11.91 3.45
C VAL A 34 25.58 -12.34 2.36
N LEU A 35 25.23 -12.15 1.08
CA LEU A 35 26.11 -12.43 -0.05
C LEU A 35 27.37 -11.56 0.00
N LEU A 36 27.22 -10.26 0.28
CA LEU A 36 28.35 -9.33 0.37
C LEU A 36 29.24 -9.66 1.57
N ALA A 37 28.67 -9.98 2.74
CA ALA A 37 29.41 -10.39 3.92
C ALA A 37 30.23 -11.67 3.67
N SER A 38 29.63 -12.67 3.02
CA SER A 38 30.34 -13.91 2.61
C SER A 38 31.50 -13.61 1.68
N ARG A 39 31.31 -12.74 0.68
CA ARG A 39 32.35 -12.37 -0.29
C ARG A 39 33.49 -11.57 0.34
N ILE A 40 33.20 -10.59 1.19
CA ILE A 40 34.22 -9.77 1.87
C ILE A 40 35.04 -10.62 2.85
N CYS A 41 34.38 -11.51 3.58
CA CYS A 41 35.04 -12.37 4.56
C CYS A 41 35.68 -13.62 3.93
N GLU A 42 35.44 -13.87 2.64
CA GLU A 42 35.94 -15.02 1.86
C GLU A 42 35.58 -16.38 2.50
N VAL A 43 34.34 -16.48 2.98
CA VAL A 43 33.78 -17.62 3.73
C VAL A 43 32.52 -18.15 3.04
N PRO A 44 32.25 -19.47 3.12
CA PRO A 44 31.14 -20.08 2.40
C PRO A 44 29.77 -19.76 2.99
N ILE A 45 29.69 -19.40 4.28
CA ILE A 45 28.42 -19.24 4.99
C ILE A 45 28.30 -17.83 5.57
N SER A 46 27.15 -17.20 5.36
CA SER A 46 26.78 -15.91 5.95
C SER A 46 25.28 -15.85 6.19
N VAL A 47 24.87 -15.31 7.33
CA VAL A 47 23.48 -15.40 7.81
C VAL A 47 23.07 -14.12 8.55
N VAL A 48 21.91 -13.58 8.18
CA VAL A 48 21.15 -12.68 9.05
C VAL A 48 20.27 -13.53 9.94
N ASN A 49 20.69 -13.70 11.18
CA ASN A 49 20.08 -14.58 12.14
C ASN A 49 19.31 -13.79 13.20
N LEU A 50 18.05 -14.16 13.45
CA LEU A 50 17.20 -13.58 14.48
C LEU A 50 16.89 -14.64 15.53
N ILE A 51 17.05 -14.28 16.81
CA ILE A 51 16.91 -15.23 17.93
C ILE A 51 15.51 -15.12 18.52
N ASP A 52 14.66 -16.10 18.26
CA ASP A 52 13.31 -16.21 18.82
C ASP A 52 13.32 -17.04 20.12
N GLU A 53 12.15 -17.36 20.66
CA GLU A 53 11.99 -18.04 21.95
C GLU A 53 12.56 -19.47 21.97
N ASP A 54 12.35 -20.25 20.91
CA ASP A 54 12.71 -21.67 20.81
C ASP A 54 13.58 -22.01 19.58
N ARG A 55 13.80 -21.04 18.69
CA ARG A 55 14.53 -21.21 17.43
C ARG A 55 15.44 -20.04 17.13
N GLN A 56 16.41 -20.29 16.26
CA GLN A 56 17.09 -19.24 15.51
C GLN A 56 16.55 -19.24 14.08
N TRP A 57 16.08 -18.09 13.63
CA TRP A 57 15.40 -17.93 12.35
C TRP A 57 16.23 -17.05 11.42
N PHE A 58 16.44 -17.51 10.19
CA PHE A 58 17.34 -16.88 9.24
C PHE A 58 16.56 -16.02 8.26
N LYS A 59 16.63 -14.70 8.43
CA LYS A 59 15.99 -13.75 7.51
C LYS A 59 16.56 -13.90 6.10
N ALA A 60 17.88 -14.01 6.04
CA ALA A 60 18.65 -14.28 4.83
C ALA A 60 19.82 -15.21 5.18
N GLU A 61 20.16 -16.09 4.24
CA GLU A 61 21.31 -16.98 4.36
C GLU A 61 21.93 -17.24 2.99
N THR A 62 23.23 -17.53 3.02
CA THR A 62 23.95 -18.19 1.94
C THR A 62 24.80 -19.31 2.53
N GLY A 63 24.82 -20.46 1.86
CA GLY A 63 25.66 -21.60 2.19
C GLY A 63 25.10 -22.58 3.24
N LEU A 64 24.00 -22.26 3.95
CA LEU A 64 23.44 -23.12 4.99
C LEU A 64 22.25 -23.96 4.49
N GLY A 65 21.46 -23.42 3.55
CA GLY A 65 20.40 -24.16 2.86
C GLY A 65 19.16 -24.48 3.70
N VAL A 66 19.04 -23.90 4.89
CA VAL A 66 17.90 -24.03 5.80
C VAL A 66 17.42 -22.65 6.24
N ARG A 67 16.17 -22.53 6.70
CA ARG A 67 15.56 -21.25 7.13
C ARG A 67 15.58 -21.02 8.64
N GLU A 68 15.77 -22.07 9.41
CA GLU A 68 15.82 -22.02 10.86
C GLU A 68 16.51 -23.26 11.41
N THR A 69 16.92 -23.18 12.67
CA THR A 69 17.42 -24.34 13.43
C THR A 69 17.01 -24.21 14.90
N PRO A 70 16.99 -25.33 15.65
CA PRO A 70 16.71 -25.30 17.09
C PRO A 70 17.69 -24.40 17.85
N LEU A 71 17.19 -23.66 18.84
CA LEU A 71 18.01 -22.74 19.64
C LEU A 71 19.08 -23.48 20.47
N GLU A 72 18.81 -24.73 20.85
CA GLU A 72 19.70 -25.56 21.68
C GLU A 72 21.07 -25.84 21.04
N THR A 73 21.13 -25.86 19.71
CA THR A 73 22.36 -26.06 18.94
C THR A 73 22.97 -24.75 18.43
N SER A 74 22.36 -23.61 18.71
CA SER A 74 22.75 -22.32 18.15
C SER A 74 24.05 -21.78 18.76
N LEU A 75 25.05 -21.51 17.90
CA LEU A 75 26.24 -20.73 18.28
C LEU A 75 25.84 -19.29 18.62
N CYS A 76 24.97 -18.69 17.80
CA CYS A 76 24.55 -17.29 17.93
C CYS A 76 23.80 -17.01 19.25
N ALA A 77 23.08 -17.99 19.79
CA ALA A 77 22.40 -17.87 21.08
C ALA A 77 23.38 -17.64 22.25
N HIS A 78 24.60 -18.16 22.16
CA HIS A 78 25.64 -17.90 23.16
C HIS A 78 26.27 -16.51 22.96
N VAL A 79 26.35 -16.06 21.71
CA VAL A 79 26.99 -14.81 21.30
C VAL A 79 26.14 -13.58 21.59
N ILE A 80 24.81 -13.71 21.58
CA ILE A 80 23.89 -12.58 21.79
C ILE A 80 23.99 -11.92 23.17
N LEU A 81 24.64 -12.60 24.12
CA LEU A 81 24.88 -12.13 25.49
C LEU A 81 26.24 -11.46 25.68
N GLU A 82 27.08 -11.46 24.67
CA GLU A 82 28.46 -10.99 24.73
C GLU A 82 28.55 -9.53 24.22
N ASN A 83 29.78 -9.08 23.93
CA ASN A 83 30.05 -7.77 23.33
C ASN A 83 29.47 -7.64 21.91
N ASP A 84 29.45 -6.40 21.40
CA ASP A 84 28.87 -6.01 20.10
C ASP A 84 29.39 -6.81 18.90
N PHE A 85 30.58 -7.40 19.03
CA PHE A 85 31.21 -8.26 18.04
C PHE A 85 31.88 -9.43 18.74
N VAL A 86 31.70 -10.64 18.19
CA VAL A 86 32.37 -11.86 18.68
C VAL A 86 33.01 -12.59 17.51
N GLU A 87 34.28 -12.96 17.70
CA GLU A 87 35.05 -13.80 16.79
C GLU A 87 35.57 -15.03 17.53
N ILE A 88 35.36 -16.19 16.93
CA ILE A 88 35.80 -17.50 17.41
C ILE A 88 36.64 -18.12 16.29
N PRO A 89 37.98 -18.02 16.39
CA PRO A 89 38.88 -18.50 15.34
C PRO A 89 38.83 -20.00 15.09
N ASP A 90 38.70 -20.81 16.15
CA ASP A 90 38.44 -22.25 16.10
C ASP A 90 37.40 -22.62 17.18
N THR A 91 36.23 -23.08 16.77
CA THR A 91 35.12 -23.48 17.66
C THR A 91 35.49 -24.65 18.57
N LEU A 92 36.40 -25.54 18.15
CA LEU A 92 36.84 -26.64 19.01
C LEU A 92 37.84 -26.21 20.08
N ALA A 93 38.48 -25.06 19.89
CA ALA A 93 39.35 -24.45 20.90
C ALA A 93 38.59 -23.52 21.86
N ASP A 94 37.33 -23.20 21.56
CA ASP A 94 36.48 -22.34 22.39
C ASP A 94 35.63 -23.17 23.35
N ALA A 95 35.81 -22.94 24.67
CA ALA A 95 35.12 -23.68 25.71
C ALA A 95 33.58 -23.56 25.67
N ARG A 96 33.03 -22.56 24.98
CA ARG A 96 31.57 -22.37 24.81
C ARG A 96 30.99 -23.24 23.69
N MET A 97 31.84 -23.69 22.76
CA MET A 97 31.42 -24.32 21.50
C MET A 97 32.02 -25.71 21.27
N SER A 98 33.05 -26.10 22.03
CA SER A 98 33.80 -27.33 21.82
C SER A 98 32.98 -28.62 22.00
N ASP A 99 31.86 -28.56 22.72
CA ASP A 99 30.89 -29.66 22.88
C ASP A 99 29.64 -29.53 21.98
N ASN A 100 29.59 -28.53 21.09
CA ASN A 100 28.43 -28.26 20.25
C ASN A 100 28.35 -29.28 19.09
N PRO A 101 27.20 -29.96 18.89
CA PRO A 101 27.02 -30.91 17.79
C PRO A 101 27.33 -30.36 16.40
N LEU A 102 27.05 -29.08 16.13
CA LEU A 102 27.35 -28.45 14.84
C LEU A 102 28.85 -28.23 14.60
N CYS A 103 29.63 -28.12 15.68
CA CYS A 103 31.08 -27.98 15.62
C CYS A 103 31.78 -29.34 15.52
N LEU A 104 31.19 -30.37 16.14
CA LEU A 104 31.68 -31.75 16.16
C LEU A 104 31.27 -32.60 14.94
N ALA A 105 30.33 -32.11 14.12
CA ALA A 105 29.89 -32.78 12.90
C ALA A 105 31.02 -32.94 11.86
N ASP A 106 30.74 -33.68 10.77
CA ASP A 106 31.64 -33.84 9.62
C ASP A 106 30.90 -33.52 8.31
N PRO A 107 31.19 -32.38 7.63
CA PRO A 107 32.08 -31.32 8.06
C PRO A 107 31.44 -30.47 9.19
N GLY A 108 32.23 -30.16 10.22
CA GLY A 108 31.81 -29.33 11.36
C GLY A 108 32.14 -27.85 11.17
N LEU A 109 31.38 -26.97 11.83
CA LEU A 109 31.65 -25.54 11.87
C LEU A 109 32.89 -25.27 12.73
N ARG A 110 33.94 -24.68 12.15
CA ARG A 110 35.22 -24.37 12.81
C ARG A 110 35.43 -22.90 13.06
N PHE A 111 34.84 -22.02 12.28
CA PHE A 111 34.99 -20.58 12.45
C PHE A 111 33.63 -19.90 12.60
N TYR A 112 33.57 -18.89 13.46
CA TYR A 112 32.43 -18.02 13.62
C TYR A 112 32.89 -16.58 13.84
N ALA A 113 32.31 -15.62 13.13
CA ALA A 113 32.35 -14.22 13.51
C ALA A 113 30.97 -13.60 13.35
N GLY A 114 30.52 -12.84 14.34
CA GLY A 114 29.18 -12.25 14.33
C GLY A 114 29.15 -10.88 14.98
N ALA A 115 28.46 -9.96 14.33
CA ALA A 115 28.11 -8.64 14.84
C ALA A 115 26.65 -8.65 15.32
N LEU A 116 26.40 -8.07 16.49
CA LEU A 116 25.06 -8.02 17.08
C LEU A 116 24.13 -7.11 16.27
N LEU A 117 22.89 -7.57 16.09
CA LEU A 117 21.78 -6.76 15.60
C LEU A 117 21.02 -6.25 16.83
N LYS A 118 21.06 -4.94 17.06
CA LYS A 118 20.39 -4.30 18.20
C LYS A 118 19.18 -3.51 17.72
N SER A 119 18.05 -3.66 18.39
CA SER A 119 16.87 -2.83 18.16
C SER A 119 17.11 -1.38 18.62
N LYS A 120 16.22 -0.46 18.26
CA LYS A 120 16.25 0.93 18.76
C LYS A 120 16.27 1.05 20.29
N GLY A 121 15.69 0.07 20.99
CA GLY A 121 15.71 0.00 22.46
C GLY A 121 17.03 -0.55 23.05
N GLY A 122 18.02 -0.85 22.21
CA GLY A 122 19.30 -1.44 22.60
C GLY A 122 19.27 -2.95 22.84
N TYR A 123 18.12 -3.61 22.64
CA TYR A 123 17.99 -5.05 22.84
C TYR A 123 18.65 -5.82 21.69
N PRO A 124 19.50 -6.82 21.97
CA PRO A 124 20.10 -7.64 20.94
C PRO A 124 19.03 -8.63 20.43
N ILE A 125 18.64 -8.50 19.17
CA ILE A 125 17.57 -9.29 18.55
C ILE A 125 18.11 -10.41 17.66
N GLY A 126 19.40 -10.38 17.33
CA GLY A 126 20.03 -11.32 16.41
C GLY A 126 21.49 -11.00 16.12
N THR A 127 22.02 -11.59 15.06
CA THR A 127 23.39 -11.39 14.58
C THR A 127 23.43 -11.38 13.05
N LEU A 128 24.28 -10.54 12.46
CA LEU A 128 24.85 -10.83 11.14
C LEU A 128 26.14 -11.60 11.38
N CYS A 129 26.20 -12.86 10.94
CA CYS A 129 27.35 -13.72 11.18
C CYS A 129 27.84 -14.43 9.94
N VAL A 130 29.13 -14.74 9.94
CA VAL A 130 29.83 -15.52 8.94
C VAL A 130 30.45 -16.76 9.58
N LEU A 131 30.41 -17.88 8.85
CA LEU A 131 30.88 -19.17 9.35
C LEU A 131 31.71 -19.91 8.30
N ASP A 132 32.60 -20.78 8.78
CA ASP A 132 33.40 -21.66 7.93
C ASP A 132 33.65 -23.01 8.62
N ASN A 133 33.94 -24.04 7.83
CA ASN A 133 34.41 -25.35 8.27
C ASN A 133 35.94 -25.42 8.47
N GLN A 134 36.67 -24.33 8.23
CA GLN A 134 38.08 -24.16 8.57
C GLN A 134 38.28 -23.08 9.64
N PRO A 135 39.28 -23.23 10.54
CA PRO A 135 39.68 -22.15 11.43
C PRO A 135 40.14 -20.91 10.67
N ARG A 136 39.79 -19.71 11.15
CA ARG A 136 40.13 -18.44 10.49
C ARG A 136 40.36 -17.31 11.48
N THR A 137 40.94 -16.22 10.99
CA THR A 137 41.00 -14.95 11.71
C THR A 137 40.74 -13.83 10.72
N LEU A 138 39.81 -12.95 11.04
CA LEU A 138 39.46 -11.84 10.16
C LEU A 138 40.56 -10.78 10.15
N SER A 139 40.66 -10.05 9.04
CA SER A 139 41.40 -8.79 9.00
C SER A 139 40.62 -7.67 9.71
N ALA A 140 41.28 -6.55 10.02
CA ALA A 140 40.60 -5.38 10.60
C ALA A 140 39.47 -4.87 9.69
N LEU A 141 39.72 -4.82 8.37
CA LEU A 141 38.74 -4.41 7.36
C LEU A 141 37.53 -5.35 7.33
N GLN A 142 37.73 -6.66 7.43
CA GLN A 142 36.63 -7.63 7.44
C GLN A 142 35.75 -7.48 8.69
N ARG A 143 36.35 -7.26 9.87
CA ARG A 143 35.59 -6.98 11.11
C ARG A 143 34.77 -5.71 10.97
N GLU A 144 35.39 -4.63 10.49
CA GLU A 144 34.71 -3.35 10.26
C GLU A 144 33.56 -3.50 9.27
N ALA A 145 33.80 -4.15 8.14
CA ALA A 145 32.78 -4.41 7.12
C ALA A 145 31.60 -5.20 7.69
N LEU A 146 31.84 -6.26 8.48
CA LEU A 146 30.77 -7.05 9.08
C LEU A 146 29.93 -6.22 10.05
N GLN A 147 30.56 -5.34 10.84
CA GLN A 147 29.85 -4.43 11.75
C GLN A 147 29.00 -3.40 10.99
N VAL A 148 29.54 -2.82 9.89
CA VAL A 148 28.80 -1.88 9.04
C VAL A 148 27.61 -2.57 8.39
N LEU A 149 27.79 -3.78 7.87
CA LEU A 149 26.71 -4.56 7.28
C LEU A 149 25.65 -4.94 8.31
N ALA A 150 26.04 -5.26 9.55
CA ALA A 150 25.09 -5.50 10.63
C ALA A 150 24.23 -4.26 10.94
N ASN A 151 24.83 -3.07 10.95
CA ASN A 151 24.09 -1.81 11.09
C ASN A 151 23.14 -1.57 9.89
N GLN A 152 23.54 -1.97 8.69
CA GLN A 152 22.68 -1.90 7.51
C GLN A 152 21.48 -2.84 7.63
N VAL A 153 21.66 -4.05 8.17
CA VAL A 153 20.55 -4.98 8.47
C VAL A 153 19.56 -4.35 9.44
N VAL A 154 20.04 -3.75 10.54
CA VAL A 154 19.16 -3.05 11.50
C VAL A 154 18.43 -1.89 10.83
N THR A 155 19.12 -1.11 10.00
CA THR A 155 18.50 -0.02 9.24
C THR A 155 17.37 -0.52 8.34
N GLN A 156 17.56 -1.67 7.66
CA GLN A 156 16.51 -2.27 6.84
C GLN A 156 15.34 -2.81 7.66
N LEU A 157 15.60 -3.42 8.81
CA LEU A 157 14.55 -3.83 9.74
C LEU A 157 13.72 -2.61 10.21
N ASP A 158 14.38 -1.52 10.56
CA ASP A 158 13.73 -0.27 10.98
C ASP A 158 12.86 0.33 9.87
N LEU A 159 13.38 0.40 8.63
CA LEU A 159 12.62 0.90 7.48
C LEU A 159 11.40 0.03 7.21
N ARG A 160 11.57 -1.29 7.21
CA ARG A 160 10.47 -2.25 7.03
C ARG A 160 9.37 -2.05 8.07
N ALA A 161 9.73 -1.89 9.35
CA ALA A 161 8.76 -1.66 10.43
C ALA A 161 8.02 -0.31 10.27
N VAL A 162 8.69 0.74 9.81
CA VAL A 162 8.06 2.05 9.55
C VAL A 162 7.05 1.95 8.40
N ILE A 163 7.42 1.32 7.29
CA ILE A 163 6.53 1.14 6.12
C ILE A 163 5.32 0.30 6.50
N ALA A 164 5.50 -0.78 7.26
CA ALA A 164 4.40 -1.62 7.73
C ALA A 164 3.42 -0.83 8.63
N ASN A 165 3.93 -0.06 9.59
CA ASN A 165 3.11 0.77 10.47
C ASN A 165 2.36 1.87 9.71
N GLU A 166 2.99 2.48 8.71
CA GLU A 166 2.33 3.48 7.86
C GLU A 166 1.14 2.87 7.11
N LYS A 167 1.29 1.66 6.55
CA LYS A 167 0.20 0.96 5.85
C LYS A 167 -0.98 0.68 6.78
N VAL A 168 -0.72 0.21 8.00
CA VAL A 168 -1.77 -0.05 9.00
C VAL A 168 -2.49 1.24 9.38
N LEU A 169 -1.74 2.31 9.67
CA LEU A 169 -2.33 3.59 10.06
C LEU A 169 -3.19 4.20 8.95
N ARG A 170 -2.75 4.09 7.68
CA ARG A 170 -3.53 4.53 6.52
C ARG A 170 -4.84 3.76 6.42
N SER A 171 -4.80 2.43 6.47
CA SER A 171 -6.02 1.61 6.45
C SER A 171 -6.99 1.98 7.59
N GLU A 172 -6.48 2.29 8.78
CA GLU A 172 -7.32 2.72 9.91
C GLU A 172 -7.97 4.10 9.67
N ILE A 173 -7.23 5.06 9.12
CA ILE A 173 -7.77 6.37 8.71
C ILE A 173 -8.89 6.16 7.70
N ASP A 174 -8.68 5.30 6.72
CA ASP A 174 -9.62 5.07 5.63
C ASP A 174 -10.94 4.49 6.15
N HIS A 175 -10.85 3.49 7.03
CA HIS A 175 -12.00 2.95 7.74
C HIS A 175 -12.74 4.02 8.57
N ARG A 176 -12.02 4.90 9.27
CA ARG A 176 -12.62 5.97 10.07
C ARG A 176 -13.31 7.02 9.21
N VAL A 177 -12.71 7.42 8.09
CA VAL A 177 -13.31 8.39 7.15
C VAL A 177 -14.59 7.82 6.57
N LYS A 178 -14.59 6.56 6.13
CA LYS A 178 -15.81 5.88 5.67
C LYS A 178 -16.91 5.87 6.73
N ASN A 179 -16.61 5.46 7.96
CA ASN A 179 -17.60 5.41 9.04
C ASN A 179 -18.19 6.81 9.34
N SER A 180 -17.35 7.84 9.30
CA SER A 180 -17.78 9.24 9.47
C SER A 180 -18.70 9.68 8.32
N LEU A 181 -18.31 9.41 7.06
CA LEU A 181 -19.13 9.73 5.89
C LEU A 181 -20.47 9.01 5.90
N GLN A 182 -20.52 7.74 6.31
CA GLN A 182 -21.77 7.00 6.48
C GLN A 182 -22.69 7.64 7.53
N SER A 183 -22.12 8.10 8.64
CA SER A 183 -22.87 8.79 9.69
C SER A 183 -23.46 10.12 9.17
N VAL A 184 -22.66 10.93 8.46
CA VAL A 184 -23.15 12.16 7.82
C VAL A 184 -24.22 11.84 6.77
N GLY A 185 -24.03 10.78 5.98
CA GLY A 185 -25.01 10.31 5.01
C GLY A 185 -26.35 9.95 5.66
N ALA A 186 -26.34 9.29 6.82
CA ALA A 186 -27.54 8.97 7.58
C ALA A 186 -28.28 10.23 8.06
N PHE A 187 -27.57 11.23 8.58
CA PHE A 187 -28.17 12.52 8.95
C PHE A 187 -28.79 13.23 7.74
N VAL A 188 -28.08 13.28 6.61
CA VAL A 188 -28.62 13.87 5.37
C VAL A 188 -29.87 13.13 4.89
N SER A 189 -29.91 11.81 5.05
CA SER A 189 -31.09 10.99 4.71
C SER A 189 -32.29 11.30 5.62
N LEU A 190 -32.06 11.49 6.92
CA LEU A 190 -33.07 11.91 7.89
C LEU A 190 -33.61 13.32 7.57
N GLU A 191 -32.74 14.29 7.35
CA GLU A 191 -33.11 15.66 6.94
C GLU A 191 -33.90 15.64 5.62
N ARG A 192 -33.50 14.77 4.67
CA ARG A 192 -34.24 14.60 3.42
C ARG A 192 -35.65 14.07 3.66
N SER A 193 -35.80 13.10 4.57
CA SER A 193 -37.12 12.53 4.89
C SER A 193 -38.03 13.53 5.58
N ALA A 194 -37.47 14.48 6.33
CA ALA A 194 -38.20 15.51 7.07
C ALA A 194 -38.49 16.77 6.26
N ALA A 195 -37.79 17.00 5.13
CA ALA A 195 -38.01 18.17 4.28
C ALA A 195 -39.42 18.16 3.68
N ASP A 196 -40.10 19.31 3.66
CA ASP A 196 -41.47 19.46 3.16
C ASP A 196 -41.53 19.66 1.63
N ASP A 197 -40.55 20.35 1.06
CA ASP A 197 -40.50 20.68 -0.36
C ASP A 197 -39.64 19.70 -1.19
N GLU A 198 -40.08 19.45 -2.41
CA GLU A 198 -39.48 18.47 -3.33
C GLU A 198 -38.09 18.92 -3.83
N ASP A 199 -37.87 20.23 -3.96
CA ASP A 199 -36.58 20.81 -4.36
C ASP A 199 -35.47 20.58 -3.32
N THR A 200 -35.79 20.71 -2.03
CA THR A 200 -34.90 20.42 -0.90
C THR A 200 -34.66 18.92 -0.80
N ARG A 201 -35.69 18.07 -0.95
CA ARG A 201 -35.52 16.61 -0.99
C ARG A 201 -34.57 16.18 -2.11
N ALA A 202 -34.74 16.75 -3.30
CA ALA A 202 -33.87 16.48 -4.44
C ALA A 202 -32.42 16.97 -4.20
N SER A 203 -32.25 18.11 -3.52
CA SER A 203 -30.94 18.67 -3.19
C SER A 203 -30.20 17.84 -2.14
N LEU A 204 -30.87 17.42 -1.07
CA LEU A 204 -30.29 16.54 -0.06
C LEU A 204 -30.02 15.14 -0.61
N GLY A 205 -30.89 14.62 -1.50
CA GLY A 205 -30.64 13.36 -2.21
C GLY A 205 -29.37 13.39 -3.07
N ARG A 206 -29.03 14.54 -3.67
CA ARG A 206 -27.73 14.73 -4.36
C ARG A 206 -26.55 14.67 -3.39
N VAL A 207 -26.64 15.36 -2.25
CA VAL A 207 -25.59 15.35 -1.22
C VAL A 207 -25.39 13.94 -0.66
N GLU A 208 -26.46 13.20 -0.37
CA GLU A 208 -26.38 11.82 0.10
C GLU A 208 -25.67 10.90 -0.90
N ARG A 209 -26.02 10.99 -2.21
CA ARG A 209 -25.35 10.20 -3.26
C ARG A 209 -23.87 10.56 -3.36
N GLN A 210 -23.52 11.84 -3.33
CA GLN A 210 -22.12 12.27 -3.35
C GLN A 210 -21.34 11.72 -2.15
N ILE A 211 -21.91 11.76 -0.94
CA ILE A 211 -21.29 11.21 0.27
C ILE A 211 -21.07 9.70 0.11
N ARG A 212 -22.05 8.96 -0.42
CA ARG A 212 -21.93 7.51 -0.66
C ARG A 212 -20.85 7.18 -1.69
N THR A 213 -20.80 7.92 -2.80
CA THR A 213 -19.74 7.76 -3.80
C THR A 213 -18.38 8.01 -3.19
N VAL A 214 -18.17 9.13 -2.49
CA VAL A 214 -16.89 9.43 -1.82
C VAL A 214 -16.52 8.34 -0.79
N ALA A 215 -17.48 7.83 -0.01
CA ALA A 215 -17.24 6.75 0.94
C ALA A 215 -16.84 5.43 0.25
N ALA A 216 -17.48 5.10 -0.87
CA ALA A 216 -17.16 3.89 -1.64
C ALA A 216 -15.81 3.99 -2.37
N LEU A 217 -15.44 5.18 -2.84
CA LEU A 217 -14.10 5.42 -3.42
C LEU A 217 -13.01 5.29 -2.36
N HIS A 218 -13.30 5.68 -1.12
CA HIS A 218 -12.38 5.53 0.00
C HIS A 218 -12.04 4.05 0.31
N ASP A 219 -13.00 3.14 0.14
CA ASP A 219 -12.79 1.70 0.31
C ASP A 219 -11.84 1.10 -0.73
N HIS A 220 -11.94 1.57 -1.99
CA HIS A 220 -11.18 1.00 -3.10
C HIS A 220 -9.77 1.58 -3.22
N LEU A 221 -9.56 2.83 -2.79
CA LEU A 221 -8.25 3.48 -2.83
C LEU A 221 -7.40 3.16 -1.60
N GLY A 222 -7.98 2.68 -0.50
CA GLY A 222 -7.23 2.31 0.71
C GLY A 222 -6.29 1.11 0.56
N TYR A 223 -6.33 0.42 -0.58
CA TYR A 223 -5.38 -0.64 -0.93
C TYR A 223 -4.24 -0.19 -1.84
N ALA A 224 -4.43 0.87 -2.63
CA ALA A 224 -3.39 1.40 -3.52
C ALA A 224 -2.71 2.58 -2.82
N GLY A 225 -1.45 2.40 -2.41
CA GLY A 225 -0.68 3.48 -1.79
C GLY A 225 -0.67 4.73 -2.69
N ASN A 226 -0.52 5.92 -2.10
CA ASN A 226 -0.44 7.21 -2.82
C ASN A 226 0.58 7.26 -3.99
N GLU A 227 1.48 6.28 -4.11
CA GLU A 227 2.53 6.19 -5.14
C GLU A 227 2.30 5.06 -6.16
N GLU A 228 1.40 4.10 -5.90
CA GLU A 228 1.07 3.09 -6.90
C GLU A 228 0.02 3.66 -7.84
N ALA A 229 0.40 3.81 -9.11
CA ALA A 229 -0.53 4.20 -10.14
C ALA A 229 -1.63 3.15 -10.25
N ILE A 230 -2.87 3.61 -10.36
CA ILE A 230 -4.04 2.75 -10.52
C ILE A 230 -4.52 2.78 -11.97
N GLY A 231 -4.99 1.63 -12.44
CA GLY A 231 -5.66 1.53 -13.73
C GLY A 231 -7.01 2.23 -13.69
N LEU A 232 -7.11 3.39 -14.34
CA LEU A 232 -8.33 4.20 -14.39
C LEU A 232 -9.49 3.45 -15.05
N GLY A 233 -9.23 2.62 -16.07
CA GLY A 233 -10.28 1.91 -16.80
C GLY A 233 -11.06 0.95 -15.89
N PRO A 234 -10.40 -0.06 -15.28
CA PRO A 234 -11.02 -0.99 -14.33
C PRO A 234 -11.70 -0.28 -13.16
N TYR A 235 -11.08 0.78 -12.64
CA TYR A 235 -11.64 1.57 -11.55
C TYR A 235 -12.95 2.25 -11.93
N LEU A 236 -13.03 2.91 -13.10
CA LEU A 236 -14.26 3.58 -13.54
C LEU A 236 -15.37 2.60 -13.89
N SER A 237 -15.06 1.40 -14.38
CA SER A 237 -16.06 0.34 -14.55
C SER A 237 -16.74 -0.01 -13.22
N GLN A 238 -15.98 -0.16 -12.14
CA GLN A 238 -16.55 -0.41 -10.80
C GLN A 238 -17.38 0.77 -10.29
N VAL A 239 -16.95 2.01 -10.58
CA VAL A 239 -17.75 3.20 -10.25
C VAL A 239 -19.08 3.17 -10.99
N VAL A 240 -19.11 2.81 -12.27
CA VAL A 240 -20.35 2.68 -13.05
C VAL A 240 -21.25 1.57 -12.49
N ASP A 241 -20.69 0.41 -12.11
CA ASP A 241 -21.46 -0.66 -11.48
C ASP A 241 -22.11 -0.21 -10.17
N LEU A 242 -21.38 0.55 -9.36
CA LEU A 242 -21.93 1.15 -8.14
C LEU A 242 -23.04 2.15 -8.47
N LEU A 243 -22.82 3.02 -9.46
CA LEU A 243 -23.82 4.02 -9.86
C LEU A 243 -25.11 3.36 -10.38
N ASN A 244 -25.01 2.26 -11.14
CA ASN A 244 -26.15 1.45 -11.58
C ASN A 244 -27.02 0.98 -10.40
N SER A 245 -26.42 0.67 -9.25
CA SER A 245 -27.19 0.31 -8.05
C SER A 245 -27.88 1.49 -7.35
N THR A 246 -27.58 2.72 -7.76
CA THR A 246 -28.04 3.97 -7.11
C THR A 246 -28.98 4.83 -7.95
N VAL A 247 -28.98 4.67 -9.28
CA VAL A 247 -29.99 5.31 -10.13
C VAL A 247 -31.36 4.68 -9.86
N LEU A 248 -32.39 5.53 -9.86
CA LEU A 248 -33.78 5.14 -9.64
C LEU A 248 -34.49 5.08 -11.01
N ASN A 249 -35.57 4.28 -11.11
CA ASN A 249 -36.36 4.02 -12.33
C ASN A 249 -35.65 3.08 -13.33
N ASP A 250 -36.28 2.78 -14.47
CA ASP A 250 -35.74 1.95 -15.57
C ASP A 250 -34.61 2.68 -16.34
N ILE A 251 -33.61 3.20 -15.60
CA ILE A 251 -32.44 3.89 -16.13
C ILE A 251 -31.21 3.02 -15.93
N SER A 252 -30.47 2.75 -17.01
CA SER A 252 -29.18 2.06 -16.97
C SER A 252 -28.03 3.04 -17.22
N VAL A 253 -26.88 2.77 -16.60
CA VAL A 253 -25.62 3.46 -16.84
C VAL A 253 -24.66 2.47 -17.48
N GLU A 254 -24.19 2.78 -18.68
CA GLU A 254 -23.21 1.96 -19.39
C GLU A 254 -21.89 2.71 -19.50
N GLY A 255 -20.78 2.00 -19.29
CA GLY A 255 -19.44 2.58 -19.21
C GLY A 255 -18.40 1.80 -20.02
N GLY A 256 -17.68 2.49 -20.90
CA GLY A 256 -16.52 1.94 -21.62
C GLY A 256 -15.29 2.83 -21.46
N PHE A 257 -14.27 2.36 -20.72
CA PHE A 257 -13.12 3.18 -20.35
C PHE A 257 -11.80 2.52 -20.76
N GLU A 258 -11.03 3.21 -21.62
CA GLU A 258 -9.65 2.82 -21.89
C GLU A 258 -8.79 2.99 -20.65
N ASP A 259 -7.93 2.02 -20.41
CA ASP A 259 -7.09 2.02 -19.21
C ASP A 259 -5.94 3.02 -19.30
N ARG A 260 -5.67 3.68 -18.17
CA ARG A 260 -4.57 4.62 -18.00
C ARG A 260 -4.14 4.60 -16.53
N GLN A 261 -2.83 4.59 -16.33
CA GLN A 261 -2.23 4.77 -15.01
C GLN A 261 -2.39 6.21 -14.52
N VAL A 262 -3.03 6.38 -13.38
CA VAL A 262 -3.26 7.68 -12.70
C VAL A 262 -3.02 7.56 -11.20
N THR A 263 -2.83 8.69 -10.53
CA THR A 263 -2.76 8.69 -9.06
C THR A 263 -4.14 8.42 -8.43
N PRO A 264 -4.21 7.88 -7.19
CA PRO A 264 -5.46 7.73 -6.44
C PRO A 264 -6.30 9.01 -6.34
N ARG A 265 -5.62 10.16 -6.23
CA ARG A 265 -6.26 11.48 -6.21
C ARG A 265 -6.91 11.80 -7.54
N GLU A 266 -6.21 11.61 -8.65
CA GLU A 266 -6.73 11.87 -9.99
C GLU A 266 -7.93 10.97 -10.28
N ALA A 267 -7.84 9.67 -9.97
CA ALA A 267 -8.94 8.74 -10.09
C ALA A 267 -10.19 9.18 -9.32
N SER A 268 -10.04 9.63 -8.06
CA SER A 268 -11.15 10.16 -7.25
C SER A 268 -11.82 11.37 -7.89
N LEU A 269 -11.03 12.27 -8.47
CA LEU A 269 -11.53 13.45 -9.17
C LEU A 269 -12.29 13.05 -10.44
N VAL A 270 -11.80 12.07 -11.19
CA VAL A 270 -12.50 11.52 -12.36
C VAL A 270 -13.81 10.84 -11.96
N ALA A 271 -13.82 10.02 -10.91
CA ALA A 271 -15.05 9.40 -10.42
C ALA A 271 -16.10 10.43 -9.96
N THR A 272 -15.65 11.54 -9.36
CA THR A 272 -16.53 12.67 -9.03
C THR A 272 -17.14 13.29 -10.29
N ILE A 273 -16.36 13.46 -11.36
CA ILE A 273 -16.87 13.94 -12.65
C ILE A 273 -17.94 12.97 -13.19
N ILE A 274 -17.66 11.66 -13.20
CA ILE A 274 -18.60 10.64 -13.66
C ILE A 274 -19.92 10.69 -12.87
N ASN A 275 -19.85 10.78 -11.54
CA ASN A 275 -21.03 10.86 -10.68
C ASN A 275 -21.89 12.09 -11.00
N GLU A 276 -21.27 13.26 -11.20
CA GLU A 276 -21.99 14.49 -11.54
C GLU A 276 -22.60 14.44 -12.95
N LEU A 277 -21.95 13.80 -13.93
CA LEU A 277 -22.51 13.59 -15.26
C LEU A 277 -23.77 12.72 -15.20
N VAL A 278 -23.72 11.59 -14.48
CA VAL A 278 -24.89 10.70 -14.29
C VAL A 278 -26.01 11.42 -13.55
N ALA A 279 -25.70 12.17 -12.50
CA ALA A 279 -26.69 12.93 -11.75
C ALA A 279 -27.38 14.00 -12.61
N ASN A 280 -26.65 14.68 -13.49
CA ASN A 280 -27.19 15.67 -14.41
C ASN A 280 -28.09 15.03 -15.47
N ALA A 281 -27.67 13.92 -16.07
CA ALA A 281 -28.46 13.19 -17.06
C ALA A 281 -29.77 12.67 -16.45
N THR A 282 -29.70 12.04 -15.27
CA THR A 282 -30.90 11.54 -14.56
C THR A 282 -31.90 12.66 -14.28
N LYS A 283 -31.42 13.83 -13.85
CA LYS A 283 -32.29 14.96 -13.52
C LYS A 283 -32.94 15.60 -14.74
N HIS A 284 -32.18 15.79 -15.83
CA HIS A 284 -32.61 16.63 -16.92
C HIS A 284 -33.14 15.87 -18.15
N SER A 285 -32.82 14.58 -18.28
CA SER A 285 -33.17 13.77 -19.45
C SER A 285 -34.28 12.74 -19.14
N PHE A 286 -34.42 12.32 -17.88
CA PHE A 286 -35.24 11.14 -17.52
C PHE A 286 -36.23 11.38 -16.39
N GLU A 287 -36.66 12.63 -16.16
CA GLU A 287 -37.57 13.00 -15.05
C GLU A 287 -38.86 12.14 -14.99
N GLN A 288 -39.29 11.50 -16.09
CA GLN A 288 -40.39 10.51 -16.15
C GLN A 288 -40.20 9.38 -17.20
N SER A 289 -38.96 9.07 -17.59
CA SER A 289 -38.68 8.18 -18.75
C SER A 289 -37.64 7.11 -18.40
N SER A 290 -37.76 5.91 -18.99
CA SER A 290 -36.70 4.91 -19.03
C SER A 290 -35.63 5.30 -20.05
N GLY A 291 -34.38 4.87 -19.87
CA GLY A 291 -33.34 5.05 -20.88
C GLY A 291 -31.94 4.72 -20.40
N THR A 292 -30.96 4.99 -21.26
CA THR A 292 -29.56 4.61 -21.06
C THR A 292 -28.68 5.85 -21.04
N ILE A 293 -27.89 5.98 -19.98
CA ILE A 293 -26.80 6.95 -19.88
C ILE A 293 -25.52 6.25 -20.32
N SER A 294 -24.90 6.75 -21.39
CA SER A 294 -23.65 6.21 -21.93
C SER A 294 -22.46 7.07 -21.51
N LEU A 295 -21.42 6.42 -20.99
CA LEU A 295 -20.17 7.03 -20.57
C LEU A 295 -19.01 6.36 -21.30
N THR A 296 -18.14 7.16 -21.90
CA THR A 296 -16.92 6.66 -22.53
C THR A 296 -15.70 7.43 -22.05
N GLY A 297 -14.60 6.71 -21.84
CA GLY A 297 -13.29 7.29 -21.53
C GLY A 297 -12.26 6.80 -22.54
N GLN A 298 -11.60 7.70 -23.25
CA GLN A 298 -10.68 7.37 -24.32
C GLN A 298 -9.37 8.15 -24.20
N ARG A 299 -8.25 7.50 -24.49
CA ARG A 299 -6.94 8.13 -24.57
C ARG A 299 -6.80 8.83 -25.91
N MET A 300 -6.57 10.13 -25.84
CA MET A 300 -6.32 10.96 -27.01
C MET A 300 -4.82 11.22 -27.18
N ALA A 301 -4.44 11.84 -28.30
CA ALA A 301 -3.09 12.36 -28.50
C ALA A 301 -2.74 13.43 -27.42
N ASN A 302 -1.44 13.70 -27.23
CA ASN A 302 -0.93 14.71 -26.30
C ASN A 302 -1.30 14.48 -24.83
N SER A 303 -1.38 13.21 -24.40
CA SER A 303 -1.66 12.81 -23.01
C SER A 303 -3.04 13.22 -22.48
N VAL A 304 -3.95 13.66 -23.36
CA VAL A 304 -5.34 13.99 -22.99
C VAL A 304 -6.15 12.72 -22.79
N TYR A 305 -6.99 12.70 -21.76
CA TYR A 305 -8.02 11.67 -21.58
C TYR A 305 -9.39 12.32 -21.74
N ARG A 306 -10.17 11.82 -22.71
CA ARG A 306 -11.48 12.37 -23.04
C ARG A 306 -12.55 11.53 -22.41
N ILE A 307 -13.42 12.18 -21.65
CA ILE A 307 -14.65 11.60 -21.12
C ILE A 307 -15.81 12.20 -21.90
N THR A 308 -16.66 11.34 -22.44
CA THR A 308 -17.89 11.75 -23.12
C THR A 308 -19.07 11.10 -22.42
N SER A 309 -20.08 11.90 -22.08
CA SER A 309 -21.39 11.41 -21.64
C SER A 309 -22.45 11.75 -22.67
N GLY A 310 -23.32 10.80 -22.96
CA GLY A 310 -24.55 10.99 -23.74
C GLY A 310 -25.72 10.25 -23.11
N ASP A 311 -26.92 10.59 -23.54
CA ASP A 311 -28.15 9.89 -23.17
C ASP A 311 -29.01 9.63 -24.42
N ASP A 312 -29.89 8.62 -24.34
CA ASP A 312 -30.82 8.25 -25.42
C ASP A 312 -32.20 8.92 -25.29
N ALA A 313 -32.30 9.98 -24.48
CA ALA A 313 -33.53 10.72 -24.29
C ALA A 313 -33.92 11.54 -25.54
N ALA A 314 -35.22 11.87 -25.66
CA ALA A 314 -35.71 12.68 -26.78
C ALA A 314 -35.01 14.07 -26.85
N PRO A 315 -34.75 14.62 -28.06
CA PRO A 315 -34.07 15.90 -28.22
C PRO A 315 -34.77 17.03 -27.46
N ARG A 316 -34.00 17.87 -26.76
CA ARG A 316 -34.53 18.99 -26.00
C ARG A 316 -34.83 20.17 -26.93
N ALA A 317 -35.91 20.93 -26.64
CA ALA A 317 -36.06 22.25 -27.23
C ALA A 317 -34.82 23.12 -26.86
N PRO A 318 -34.22 23.86 -27.81
CA PRO A 318 -33.08 24.71 -27.51
C PRO A 318 -33.50 25.73 -26.44
N GLN A 319 -32.98 25.58 -25.21
CA GLN A 319 -33.13 26.63 -24.22
C GLN A 319 -32.29 27.82 -24.69
N GLU A 320 -32.96 28.93 -25.00
CA GLU A 320 -32.29 30.22 -25.12
C GLU A 320 -31.36 30.39 -23.92
N SER A 321 -30.11 30.74 -24.20
CA SER A 321 -29.11 31.12 -23.22
C SER A 321 -29.64 32.29 -22.38
N LYS A 322 -30.42 31.97 -21.34
CA LYS A 322 -30.65 32.86 -20.21
C LYS A 322 -29.36 32.86 -19.41
N SER A 323 -28.39 33.64 -19.89
CA SER A 323 -27.34 34.12 -19.01
C SER A 323 -28.01 34.87 -17.84
N SER A 324 -28.00 34.26 -16.66
CA SER A 324 -27.61 34.90 -15.38
C SER A 324 -28.16 34.15 -14.16
N LYS A 325 -27.23 33.85 -13.24
CA LYS A 325 -27.38 33.69 -11.78
C LYS A 325 -27.64 32.33 -11.11
N ARG A 326 -27.86 31.21 -11.80
CA ARG A 326 -27.84 29.89 -11.14
C ARG A 326 -27.29 28.79 -12.06
N ASP A 327 -25.99 28.79 -12.30
CA ASP A 327 -25.33 27.51 -12.63
C ASP A 327 -25.58 26.57 -11.46
N GLY A 328 -26.30 25.47 -11.70
CA GLY A 328 -26.60 24.47 -10.68
C GLY A 328 -25.31 24.05 -9.98
N LEU A 329 -25.39 23.76 -8.67
CA LEU A 329 -24.22 23.39 -7.87
C LEU A 329 -23.38 22.27 -8.52
N GLY A 330 -24.01 21.30 -9.18
CA GLY A 330 -23.34 20.22 -9.90
C GLY A 330 -22.43 20.71 -11.03
N LEU A 331 -22.89 21.66 -11.86
CA LEU A 331 -22.06 22.25 -12.93
C LEU A 331 -20.85 23.00 -12.35
N ARG A 332 -21.01 23.63 -11.17
CA ARG A 332 -19.92 24.34 -10.47
C ARG A 332 -18.90 23.37 -9.88
N ILE A 333 -19.35 22.25 -9.29
CA ILE A 333 -18.48 21.18 -8.80
C ILE A 333 -17.71 20.59 -9.97
N LEU A 334 -18.42 20.19 -11.03
CA LEU A 334 -17.82 19.61 -12.21
C LEU A 334 -16.80 20.55 -12.87
N ALA A 335 -17.12 21.84 -13.05
CA ALA A 335 -16.16 22.82 -13.57
C ALA A 335 -14.96 23.09 -12.63
N ALA A 336 -15.12 22.95 -11.31
CA ALA A 336 -14.00 23.05 -10.37
C ALA A 336 -13.10 21.81 -10.44
N THR A 337 -13.67 20.61 -10.49
CA THR A 337 -12.96 19.34 -10.58
C THR A 337 -12.19 19.21 -11.89
N VAL A 338 -12.81 19.58 -13.03
CA VAL A 338 -12.15 19.60 -14.34
C VAL A 338 -10.93 20.54 -14.35
N ARG A 339 -11.04 21.72 -13.71
CA ARG A 339 -9.90 22.65 -13.58
C ARG A 339 -8.77 22.10 -12.71
N GLN A 340 -9.08 21.34 -11.65
CA GLN A 340 -8.05 20.69 -10.84
C GLN A 340 -7.23 19.67 -11.63
N LEU A 341 -7.84 19.02 -12.61
CA LEU A 341 -7.20 18.10 -13.56
C LEU A 341 -6.68 18.80 -14.83
N GLY A 342 -6.51 20.13 -14.80
CA GLY A 342 -6.00 20.91 -15.94
C GLY A 342 -6.80 20.76 -17.24
N GLY A 343 -8.08 20.40 -17.13
CA GLY A 343 -8.94 20.03 -18.25
C GLY A 343 -9.85 21.15 -18.74
N SER A 344 -10.63 20.83 -19.77
CA SER A 344 -11.69 21.67 -20.34
C SER A 344 -12.96 20.88 -20.55
N MET A 345 -14.11 21.55 -20.51
CA MET A 345 -15.41 20.94 -20.75
C MET A 345 -16.14 21.70 -21.86
N THR A 346 -16.81 20.96 -22.73
CA THR A 346 -17.75 21.45 -23.73
C THR A 346 -19.07 20.73 -23.56
N VAL A 347 -20.17 21.48 -23.58
CA VAL A 347 -21.53 20.95 -23.54
C VAL A 347 -22.19 21.24 -24.87
N THR A 348 -22.74 20.22 -25.51
CA THR A 348 -23.44 20.32 -26.79
C THR A 348 -24.89 19.88 -26.59
N ASN A 349 -25.81 20.63 -27.19
CA ASN A 349 -27.24 20.29 -27.23
C ASN A 349 -27.71 20.47 -28.67
N ASP A 350 -27.86 19.36 -29.40
CA ASP A 350 -28.24 19.36 -30.82
C ASP A 350 -29.42 18.41 -31.07
N GLU A 351 -29.77 18.20 -32.35
CA GLU A 351 -30.87 17.31 -32.75
C GLU A 351 -30.65 15.84 -32.35
N GLN A 352 -29.41 15.45 -31.99
CA GLN A 352 -29.04 14.11 -31.52
C GLN A 352 -29.08 13.98 -29.99
N GLY A 353 -29.35 15.07 -29.25
CA GLY A 353 -29.54 15.05 -27.80
C GLY A 353 -28.55 15.92 -27.03
N TYR A 354 -28.46 15.67 -25.72
CA TYR A 354 -27.55 16.38 -24.82
C TYR A 354 -26.27 15.57 -24.61
N SER A 355 -25.11 16.15 -24.96
CA SER A 355 -23.81 15.51 -24.75
C SER A 355 -22.85 16.44 -24.02
N THR A 356 -22.03 15.86 -23.15
CA THR A 356 -20.95 16.58 -22.46
C THR A 356 -19.63 15.90 -22.77
N GLN A 357 -18.66 16.69 -23.23
CA GLN A 357 -17.30 16.24 -23.50
C GLN A 357 -16.35 16.95 -22.55
N ILE A 358 -15.49 16.17 -21.87
CA ILE A 358 -14.51 16.66 -20.91
C ILE A 358 -13.13 16.13 -21.31
N ASP A 359 -12.19 17.04 -21.56
CA ASP A 359 -10.81 16.72 -21.88
C ASP A 359 -9.95 16.97 -20.64
N LEU A 360 -9.37 15.91 -20.08
CA LEU A 360 -8.57 15.94 -18.85
C LEU A 360 -7.08 15.82 -19.14
N ARG A 361 -6.25 16.48 -18.33
CA ARG A 361 -4.79 16.45 -18.44
C ARG A 361 -4.18 16.04 -17.10
N PHE A 362 -3.76 14.79 -17.03
CA PHE A 362 -3.05 14.29 -15.85
C PHE A 362 -1.62 14.83 -15.82
N ALA A 363 -1.13 15.18 -14.63
CA ALA A 363 0.29 15.45 -14.46
C ALA A 363 1.04 14.14 -14.75
N GLY A 364 2.20 14.21 -15.41
CA GLY A 364 2.91 13.00 -15.87
C GLY A 364 3.06 11.96 -14.76
N ALA A 365 2.70 10.71 -15.09
CA ALA A 365 3.06 9.53 -14.31
C ALA A 365 4.55 9.23 -14.48
#